data_AF-A0A240C3F1-F1
#
_entry.id   AF-A0A240C3F1-F1
#
_cell.length_a   1.000
_cell.length_b   1.000
_cell.length_c   1.000
_cell.angle_alpha   90.00
_cell.angle_beta   90.00
_cell.angle_gamma   90.00
#
_symmetry.space_group_name_H-M   'P 1'
#
loop_
_entity.id
_entity.type
_entity.pdbx_description
1 polymer ?
#
loop_
_entity_poly.entity_id
_entity_poly.type
_entity_poly.pdbx_seq_one_letter_code
_entity_poly.pdbx_strand_id
1 'polypeptide(L)'
;MLRKYVLGLCLALFPLFASASRTMVIEAQPGEIEGVAYRVDGRSLNFDQLGEALNLWMQAKPGDKNEIRIAVLASGKIPLSTLYNLNGLVKQIGFNGPRFFYTADEGSNKLSEIQINHRPLVMKGELEKQLAVEQP
;
A
#
# COMPACT_ATOMS: atom_id res chain seq x y z
N MET A 1 -64.22 -6.30 -0.02
CA MET A 1 -63.56 -6.44 1.30
C MET A 1 -62.18 -5.79 1.22
N LEU A 2 -62.00 -4.75 2.03
CA LEU A 2 -60.79 -3.92 2.14
C LEU A 2 -59.99 -4.41 3.35
N ARG A 3 -58.69 -4.73 3.18
CA ARG A 3 -57.66 -4.66 4.24
C ARG A 3 -56.27 -4.64 3.58
N LYS A 4 -55.69 -3.45 3.37
CA LYS A 4 -54.73 -2.73 4.24
C LYS A 4 -53.29 -3.27 4.06
N TYR A 5 -52.46 -2.60 3.25
CA TYR A 5 -51.34 -1.70 3.63
C TYR A 5 -50.27 -2.43 4.48
N VAL A 6 -48.96 -2.34 4.22
CA VAL A 6 -48.10 -1.18 4.48
C VAL A 6 -46.64 -1.64 4.16
N LEU A 7 -45.79 -0.72 3.66
CA LEU A 7 -44.31 -0.76 3.60
C LEU A 7 -43.67 -1.81 2.64
N GLY A 8 -42.81 -1.49 1.67
CA GLY A 8 -41.97 -0.31 1.52
C GLY A 8 -41.69 -0.01 0.04
N LEU A 9 -42.38 1.00 -0.45
CA LEU A 9 -41.83 2.00 -1.35
C LEU A 9 -40.62 2.62 -0.62
N CYS A 10 -39.41 2.09 -0.84
CA CYS A 10 -38.11 2.72 -0.59
C CYS A 10 -37.01 1.66 -0.76
N LEU A 11 -36.65 1.30 -2.00
CA LEU A 11 -35.30 0.83 -2.36
C LEU A 11 -35.14 0.53 -3.88
N ALA A 12 -35.88 1.24 -4.74
CA ALA A 12 -35.20 1.79 -5.91
C ALA A 12 -34.34 2.94 -5.36
N LEU A 13 -33.01 2.88 -5.55
CA LEU A 13 -31.96 3.81 -5.04
C LEU A 13 -31.00 3.24 -3.99
N PHE A 14 -30.58 1.99 -4.13
CA PHE A 14 -29.16 1.75 -3.92
C PHE A 14 -28.63 1.19 -5.22
N PRO A 15 -27.76 1.91 -5.95
CA PRO A 15 -26.68 1.18 -6.59
C PRO A 15 -26.07 0.40 -5.43
N LEU A 16 -26.10 -0.93 -5.51
CA LEU A 16 -25.00 -1.68 -4.93
C LEU A 16 -23.76 -1.12 -5.63
N PHE A 17 -23.22 -0.02 -5.10
CA PHE A 17 -21.83 0.34 -5.23
C PHE A 17 -21.10 -0.76 -4.46
N ALA A 18 -21.10 -1.97 -5.03
CA ALA A 18 -20.02 -2.92 -4.83
C ALA A 18 -18.82 -2.26 -5.51
N SER A 19 -18.26 -1.27 -4.81
CA SER A 19 -17.00 -0.67 -5.14
C SER A 19 -15.96 -1.76 -5.00
N ALA A 20 -15.55 -2.29 -6.15
CA ALA A 20 -14.55 -3.34 -6.21
C ALA A 20 -13.22 -2.72 -5.77
N SER A 21 -12.86 -2.92 -4.50
CA SER A 21 -11.57 -2.47 -3.99
C SER A 21 -10.44 -3.03 -4.85
N ARG A 22 -9.75 -2.17 -5.58
CA ARG A 22 -8.66 -2.56 -6.47
C ARG A 22 -7.43 -2.90 -5.65
N THR A 23 -6.87 -4.09 -5.78
CA THR A 23 -5.58 -4.39 -5.14
C THR A 23 -4.45 -4.04 -6.11
N MET A 24 -3.53 -3.20 -5.66
CA MET A 24 -2.24 -2.99 -6.34
C MET A 24 -1.21 -3.92 -5.72
N VAL A 25 -0.50 -4.65 -6.58
CA VAL A 25 0.58 -5.54 -6.16
C VAL A 25 1.92 -4.91 -6.52
N ILE A 26 2.77 -4.73 -5.51
CA ILE A 26 4.16 -4.30 -5.65
C ILE A 26 5.04 -5.51 -5.39
N GLU A 27 5.74 -5.99 -6.41
CA GLU A 27 6.74 -7.03 -6.23
C GLU A 27 8.08 -6.38 -5.90
N ALA A 28 8.73 -6.82 -4.82
CA ALA A 28 10.05 -6.37 -4.41
C ALA A 28 11.01 -7.56 -4.46
N GLN A 29 11.98 -7.51 -5.38
CA GLN A 29 12.96 -8.57 -5.59
C GLN A 29 14.40 -8.03 -5.50
N PRO A 30 15.38 -8.88 -5.16
CA PRO A 30 16.79 -8.50 -5.28
C PRO A 30 17.09 -8.08 -6.72
N GLY A 31 17.70 -6.91 -6.89
CA GLY A 31 18.13 -6.43 -8.19
C GLY A 31 19.40 -7.15 -8.67
N GLU A 32 19.57 -7.28 -9.99
CA GLU A 32 20.77 -7.88 -10.60
C GLU A 32 22.02 -7.01 -10.44
N ILE A 33 21.85 -5.69 -10.38
CA ILE A 33 22.92 -4.70 -10.21
C ILE A 33 22.51 -3.89 -8.98
N GLU A 34 23.16 -4.18 -7.84
CA GLU A 34 23.00 -3.55 -6.51
C GLU A 34 21.67 -2.83 -6.23
N GLY A 35 20.82 -3.44 -5.40
CA GLY A 35 19.62 -2.80 -4.88
C GLY A 35 18.41 -3.72 -4.91
N VAL A 36 17.21 -3.12 -4.83
CA VAL A 36 15.94 -3.82 -4.91
C VAL A 36 15.21 -3.33 -6.16
N ALA A 37 14.78 -4.28 -6.99
CA ALA A 37 13.92 -4.01 -8.12
C ALA A 37 12.46 -4.07 -7.66
N TYR A 38 11.71 -2.99 -7.92
CA TYR A 38 10.28 -2.97 -7.70
C TYR A 38 9.56 -3.27 -9.01
N ARG A 39 8.50 -4.07 -8.99
CA ARG A 39 7.62 -4.24 -10.16
C ARG A 39 6.19 -3.93 -9.80
N VAL A 40 5.53 -3.16 -10.66
CA VAL A 40 4.10 -2.85 -10.58
C VAL A 40 3.53 -3.05 -11.98
N ASP A 41 2.46 -3.83 -12.09
CA ASP A 41 1.82 -4.19 -13.38
C ASP A 41 2.83 -4.69 -14.43
N GLY A 42 3.82 -5.48 -14.00
CA GLY A 42 4.86 -6.06 -14.84
C GLY A 42 6.02 -5.12 -15.22
N ARG A 43 5.92 -3.82 -14.94
CA ARG A 43 6.96 -2.82 -15.19
C ARG A 43 7.96 -2.75 -14.05
N SER A 44 9.25 -2.82 -14.34
CA SER A 44 10.30 -2.62 -13.34
C SER A 44 10.54 -1.13 -13.10
N LEU A 45 10.58 -0.74 -11.83
CA LEU A 45 10.73 0.63 -11.34
C LEU A 45 11.84 0.67 -10.29
N ASN A 46 12.60 1.75 -10.26
CA ASN A 46 13.41 2.09 -9.10
C ASN A 46 12.54 2.73 -7.99
N PHE A 47 13.12 3.05 -6.83
CA PHE A 47 12.36 3.55 -5.68
C PHE A 47 11.67 4.91 -5.94
N ASP A 48 12.35 5.82 -6.64
CA ASP A 48 11.80 7.14 -6.95
C ASP A 48 10.65 7.04 -7.96
N GLN A 49 10.83 6.24 -9.02
CA GLN A 49 9.81 5.94 -10.02
C GLN A 49 8.59 5.25 -9.40
N LEU A 50 8.81 4.38 -8.40
CA LEU A 50 7.72 3.79 -7.64
C LEU A 50 6.94 4.86 -6.87
N GLY A 51 7.63 5.81 -6.23
CA GLY A 51 6.99 6.94 -5.55
C GLY A 51 6.14 7.80 -6.49
N GLU A 52 6.68 8.13 -7.67
CA GLU A 52 5.94 8.87 -8.70
C GLU A 52 4.72 8.08 -9.19
N ALA A 53 4.88 6.79 -9.48
CA ALA A 53 3.77 5.92 -9.88
C ALA A 53 2.69 5.89 -8.79
N LEU A 54 3.05 5.62 -7.54
CA LEU A 54 2.10 5.61 -6.43
C LEU A 54 1.37 6.95 -6.25
N ASN A 55 2.07 8.08 -6.43
CA ASN A 55 1.46 9.41 -6.40
C ASN A 55 0.46 9.62 -7.54
N LEU A 56 0.79 9.24 -8.78
CA LEU A 56 -0.12 9.34 -9.91
C LEU A 56 -1.38 8.50 -9.69
N TRP A 57 -1.22 7.33 -9.08
CA TRP A 57 -2.34 6.45 -8.74
C TRP A 57 -3.23 7.00 -7.63
N MET A 58 -2.65 7.64 -6.61
CA MET A 58 -3.42 8.42 -5.63
C MET A 58 -4.13 9.61 -6.25
N GLN A 59 -3.67 10.11 -7.39
CA GLN A 59 -4.29 11.24 -8.08
C GLN A 59 -5.36 10.82 -9.11
N ALA A 60 -5.40 9.54 -9.50
CA ALA A 60 -6.43 8.96 -10.37
C ALA A 60 -7.85 9.14 -9.76
N LYS A 61 -8.90 9.18 -10.59
CA LYS A 61 -10.23 9.78 -10.31
C LYS A 61 -10.77 9.60 -8.86
N PRO A 62 -11.44 10.63 -8.30
CA PRO A 62 -12.12 10.52 -7.01
C PRO A 62 -13.15 9.38 -7.06
N GLY A 63 -12.90 8.31 -6.31
CA GLY A 63 -13.62 7.03 -6.41
C GLY A 63 -12.64 5.84 -6.36
N ASP A 64 -11.51 5.92 -7.06
CA ASP A 64 -10.50 4.85 -7.08
C ASP A 64 -9.58 4.90 -5.83
N LYS A 65 -9.42 6.08 -5.23
CA LYS A 65 -8.35 6.40 -4.26
C LYS A 65 -8.46 5.68 -2.89
N ASN A 66 -9.64 5.68 -2.28
CA ASN A 66 -9.86 5.08 -0.95
C ASN A 66 -10.12 3.57 -0.99
N GLU A 67 -10.12 3.01 -2.19
CA GLU A 67 -10.46 1.61 -2.44
C GLU A 67 -9.25 0.80 -2.89
N ILE A 68 -8.13 1.46 -3.18
CA ILE A 68 -6.90 0.78 -3.56
C ILE A 68 -6.22 0.19 -2.32
N ARG A 69 -6.14 -1.13 -2.28
CA ARG A 69 -5.36 -1.87 -1.26
C ARG A 69 -3.97 -2.15 -1.80
N ILE A 70 -2.94 -1.87 -1.01
CA ILE A 70 -1.56 -2.20 -1.38
C ILE A 70 -1.19 -3.57 -0.81
N ALA A 71 -0.75 -4.47 -1.69
CA ALA A 71 -0.10 -5.72 -1.33
C ALA A 71 1.36 -5.68 -1.81
N VAL A 72 2.30 -5.97 -0.93
CA VAL A 72 3.71 -6.09 -1.27
C VAL A 72 4.09 -7.55 -1.26
N LEU A 73 4.62 -8.05 -2.37
CA LEU A 73 5.20 -9.38 -2.49
C LEU A 73 6.72 -9.24 -2.45
N ALA A 74 7.33 -9.59 -1.31
CA ALA A 74 8.75 -9.49 -1.07
C ALA A 74 9.44 -10.85 -1.18
N SER A 75 10.59 -10.89 -1.84
CA SER A 75 11.51 -12.03 -1.69
C SER A 75 12.11 -12.03 -0.28
N GLY A 76 12.25 -13.21 0.34
CA GLY A 76 12.93 -13.36 1.64
C GLY A 76 14.40 -12.93 1.64
N LYS A 77 14.98 -12.69 0.46
CA LYS A 77 16.36 -12.21 0.28
C LYS A 77 16.51 -10.69 0.41
N ILE A 78 15.41 -9.92 0.43
CA ILE A 78 15.52 -8.45 0.51
C ILE A 78 15.73 -7.98 1.96
N PRO A 79 16.53 -6.93 2.18
CA PRO A 79 16.74 -6.38 3.53
C PRO A 79 15.45 -5.88 4.18
N LEU A 80 15.34 -6.05 5.50
CA LEU A 80 14.22 -5.53 6.27
C LEU A 80 14.11 -3.99 6.19
N SER A 81 15.23 -3.28 6.04
CA SER A 81 15.26 -1.83 5.82
C SER A 81 14.49 -1.42 4.55
N THR A 82 14.57 -2.21 3.49
CA THR A 82 13.80 -2.00 2.24
C THR A 82 12.30 -2.08 2.49
N LEU A 83 11.86 -3.04 3.31
CA LEU A 83 10.45 -3.19 3.68
C LEU A 83 9.95 -2.00 4.50
N TYR A 84 10.77 -1.50 5.44
CA TYR A 84 10.44 -0.29 6.20
C TYR A 84 10.34 0.95 5.30
N ASN A 85 11.29 1.14 4.39
CA ASN A 85 11.28 2.28 3.46
C ASN A 85 10.04 2.24 2.56
N LEU A 86 9.67 1.05 2.05
CA LEU A 86 8.47 0.88 1.24
C LEU A 86 7.18 1.15 2.03
N ASN A 87 7.08 0.65 3.28
CA ASN A 87 5.96 0.96 4.16
C ASN A 87 5.86 2.47 4.46
N GLY A 88 7.00 3.13 4.65
CA GLY A 88 7.09 4.57 4.84
C GLY A 88 6.57 5.34 3.63
N LEU A 89 7.07 5.03 2.43
CA LEU A 89 6.67 5.64 1.17
C LEU A 89 5.16 5.51 0.92
N VAL A 90 4.64 4.28 1.03
CA VAL A 90 3.22 3.98 0.77
C VAL A 90 2.30 4.78 1.71
N LYS A 91 2.67 4.86 2.99
CA LYS A 91 1.92 5.65 3.99
C LYS A 91 2.07 7.15 3.80
N GLN A 92 3.25 7.64 3.44
CA GLN A 92 3.51 9.05 3.14
C GLN A 92 2.63 9.54 1.97
N ILE A 93 2.45 8.69 0.96
CA ILE A 93 1.60 8.98 -0.20
C ILE A 93 0.09 8.95 0.15
N GLY A 94 -0.28 8.29 1.25
CA GLY A 94 -1.64 8.31 1.79
C GLY A 94 -2.40 6.98 1.67
N PHE A 95 -1.76 5.90 1.24
CA PHE A 95 -2.38 4.57 1.26
C PHE A 95 -2.43 4.02 2.69
N ASN A 96 -3.59 3.47 3.07
CA ASN A 96 -3.82 2.89 4.39
C ASN A 96 -3.61 1.38 4.39
N GLY A 97 -2.95 0.88 5.44
CA GLY A 97 -2.84 -0.56 5.74
C GLY A 97 -2.20 -1.43 4.64
N PRO A 98 -1.01 -1.09 4.11
CA PRO A 98 -0.31 -1.99 3.20
C PRO A 98 -0.04 -3.34 3.86
N ARG A 99 -0.31 -4.43 3.13
CA ARG A 99 -0.04 -5.80 3.59
C ARG A 99 1.23 -6.30 2.93
N PHE A 100 2.14 -6.84 3.74
CA PHE A 100 3.42 -7.36 3.27
C PHE A 100 3.39 -8.87 3.34
N PHE A 101 3.70 -9.51 2.23
CA PHE A 101 3.84 -10.95 2.13
C PHE A 101 5.27 -11.26 1.70
N TYR A 102 5.89 -12.24 2.34
CA TYR A 102 7.18 -12.76 1.89
C TYR A 102 7.06 -14.19 1.38
N THR A 103 7.87 -14.51 0.38
CA THR A 103 8.19 -15.89 0.02
C THR A 103 9.58 -16.22 0.55
N ALA A 104 9.69 -17.27 1.37
CA ALA A 104 10.96 -17.70 1.96
C ALA A 104 11.92 -18.25 0.90
N ASP A 105 11.39 -18.89 -0.15
CA ASP A 105 12.16 -19.64 -1.14
C ASP A 105 11.56 -19.50 -2.56
N GLU A 106 12.45 -19.44 -3.56
CA GLU A 106 12.08 -19.59 -4.98
C GLU A 106 11.47 -20.98 -5.18
N GLY A 107 10.15 -21.03 -5.45
CA GLY A 107 9.44 -22.27 -5.78
C GLY A 107 8.42 -22.75 -4.73
N SER A 108 8.31 -22.09 -3.58
CA SER A 108 7.21 -22.38 -2.65
C SER A 108 5.95 -21.58 -3.04
N ASN A 109 4.80 -22.24 -3.19
CA ASN A 109 3.49 -21.58 -3.35
C ASN A 109 2.96 -20.99 -2.03
N LYS A 110 3.81 -20.87 -1.00
CA LYS A 110 3.42 -20.41 0.33
C LYS A 110 3.80 -18.94 0.48
N LEU A 111 2.83 -18.13 0.86
CA LEU A 111 3.00 -16.74 1.26
C LEU A 111 2.84 -16.62 2.76
N SER A 112 3.76 -15.93 3.41
CA SER A 112 3.64 -15.59 4.82
C SER A 112 3.48 -14.09 4.97
N GLU A 113 2.41 -13.66 5.64
CA GLU A 113 2.19 -12.25 5.94
C GLU A 113 3.09 -11.79 7.09
N ILE A 114 3.68 -10.61 6.92
CA ILE A 114 4.52 -9.95 7.91
C ILE A 114 3.94 -8.58 8.22
N GLN A 115 3.83 -8.26 9.51
CA GLN A 115 3.40 -6.94 9.95
C GLN A 115 4.62 -6.02 10.05
N ILE A 116 4.66 -5.01 9.18
CA ILE A 116 5.69 -3.97 9.24
C ILE A 116 5.12 -2.77 9.98
N ASN A 117 5.60 -2.56 11.20
CA ASN A 117 5.24 -1.39 11.99
C ASN A 117 5.66 -0.12 11.25
N HIS A 118 4.80 0.90 11.31
CA HIS A 118 5.18 2.22 10.80
C HIS A 118 6.35 2.76 11.62
N ARG A 119 7.44 3.10 10.95
CA ARG A 119 8.41 4.05 11.49
C ARG A 119 8.32 5.28 10.60
N PRO A 120 8.01 6.47 11.15
CA PRO A 120 8.11 7.69 10.38
C PRO A 120 9.52 7.78 9.80
N LEU A 121 9.62 8.11 8.51
CA LEU A 121 10.88 8.55 7.93
C LEU A 121 11.18 9.91 8.55
N VAL A 122 11.95 9.93 9.64
CA VAL A 122 12.45 11.17 10.21
C VAL A 122 13.71 11.52 9.43
N MET A 123 13.66 12.60 8.67
CA MET A 123 14.86 13.09 7.99
C MET A 123 15.90 13.47 9.05
N LYS A 124 17.18 13.15 8.81
CA LYS A 124 18.27 13.42 9.77
C LYS A 124 18.23 14.87 10.29
N GLY A 125 18.02 15.85 9.40
CA GLY A 125 17.92 17.26 9.78
C GLY A 125 16.67 17.63 10.59
N GLU A 126 15.57 16.86 10.49
CA GLU A 126 14.39 17.03 11.35
C GLU A 126 14.61 16.41 12.74
N LEU A 127 15.27 15.26 12.80
CA LEU A 127 15.64 14.63 14.07
C LEU A 127 16.63 15.52 14.85
N GLU A 128 17.63 16.06 14.17
CA GLU A 128 18.59 17.00 14.77
C GLU A 128 17.89 18.27 15.30
N LYS A 129 16.89 18.79 14.57
CA LYS A 129 16.09 19.93 15.04
C LYS A 129 15.21 19.59 16.24
N GLN A 130 14.56 18.42 16.24
CA GLN A 130 13.73 17.98 17.37
C GLN A 130 14.58 17.76 18.64
N LEU A 131 15.74 17.12 18.50
CA LEU A 131 16.67 16.91 19.60
C LEU A 131 17.29 18.21 20.11
N ALA A 132 17.49 19.22 19.24
CA ALA A 132 17.96 20.54 19.65
C ALA A 132 16.91 21.37 20.40
N VAL A 133 15.61 21.10 20.18
CA VAL A 133 14.49 21.75 20.89
C VAL A 133 14.20 21.09 22.24
N GLU A 134 14.54 19.81 22.41
CA GLU A 134 14.35 19.07 23.67
C GLU A 134 15.52 19.18 24.67
N GLN A 135 16.60 19.88 24.32
CA GLN A 135 17.66 20.21 25.28
C GLN A 135 17.31 21.52 26.04
N PRO A 136 17.20 21.49 27.38
CA PRO A 136 16.93 22.68 28.19
C PRO A 136 18.07 23.72 28.18
#